data_AF-A0A0D0BM25-F1
#
_entry.id   AF-A0A0D0BM25-F1
#
_cell.length_a   1.000
_cell.length_b   1.000
_cell.length_c   1.000
_cell.angle_alpha   90.00
_cell.angle_beta   90.00
_cell.angle_gamma   90.00
#
_symmetry.space_group_name_H-M   'P 1'
#
loop_
_entity.id
_entity.type
_entity.pdbx_description
1 polymer ?
#
loop_
_entity_poly.entity_id
_entity_poly.type
_entity_poly.pdbx_seq_one_letter_code
_entity_poly.pdbx_strand_id
1 'polypeptide(L)'
;MDQIKAQGPEKADQEQEDWIDEIGFKDNAKVAFRNLDPHHAEESHLPFPSSLGRKTCEDLGMDWLAKEKLELRKGQANDCLHHLRMALTKKSVLFHTKPQHASSQTHTTWAWGKINAIELMVKKHAAVYRACRRAMISLGADEDTLVRYRALEKDHLKDSILAWLWTMDVQRDAELNDWMSEFYRGHWLRAKALKDRWEEEVELLRAEGKWTINLFDYKARWDMLAMLSGNGPIS
;
A
#
# COMPACT_ATOMS: atom_id res chain seq x y z
N MET A 1 41.16 15.89 -23.12
CA MET A 1 40.69 15.39 -21.81
C MET A 1 39.21 15.69 -21.77
N ASP A 2 38.42 14.80 -22.38
CA ASP A 2 36.98 14.99 -22.49
C ASP A 2 36.31 14.24 -21.34
N GLN A 3 35.69 15.01 -20.44
CA GLN A 3 34.91 14.46 -19.34
C GLN A 3 33.59 13.95 -19.88
N ILE A 4 33.45 12.62 -19.93
CA ILE A 4 32.16 11.96 -20.11
C ILE A 4 31.34 12.21 -18.84
N LYS A 5 30.36 13.09 -18.93
CA LYS A 5 29.36 13.34 -17.90
C LYS A 5 28.52 12.07 -17.74
N ALA A 6 28.76 11.31 -16.68
CA ALA A 6 27.94 10.16 -16.32
C ALA A 6 26.51 10.65 -16.02
N GLN A 7 25.60 10.36 -16.94
CA GLN A 7 24.17 10.52 -16.75
C GLN A 7 23.72 9.38 -15.84
N GLY A 8 23.35 9.71 -14.60
CA GLY A 8 22.98 8.72 -13.58
C GLY A 8 21.70 7.93 -13.92
N PRO A 9 21.44 6.83 -13.19
CA PRO A 9 20.30 5.91 -13.43
C PRO A 9 18.92 6.58 -13.29
N GLU A 10 18.87 7.75 -12.66
CA GLU A 10 17.67 8.54 -12.38
C GLU A 10 16.86 8.92 -13.63
N LYS A 11 17.50 9.07 -14.80
CA LYS A 11 16.77 9.38 -16.05
C LYS A 11 16.07 8.16 -16.66
N ALA A 12 16.66 6.97 -16.53
CA ALA A 12 16.05 5.74 -17.06
C ALA A 12 14.83 5.33 -16.23
N ASP A 13 14.88 5.57 -14.91
CA ASP A 13 13.76 5.34 -14.01
C ASP A 13 12.61 6.34 -14.30
N GLN A 14 12.92 7.59 -14.67
CA GLN A 14 11.92 8.61 -15.04
C GLN A 14 11.23 8.32 -16.40
N GLU A 15 11.98 7.86 -17.40
CA GLU A 15 11.42 7.49 -18.72
C GLU A 15 10.55 6.22 -18.66
N GLN A 16 10.88 5.28 -17.78
CA GLN A 16 10.05 4.10 -17.50
C GLN A 16 8.80 4.47 -16.67
N GLU A 17 8.87 5.52 -15.84
CA GLU A 17 7.75 6.06 -15.08
C GLU A 17 6.66 6.69 -15.96
N ASP A 18 7.05 7.44 -17.00
CA ASP A 18 6.10 8.07 -17.93
C ASP A 18 5.31 7.05 -18.77
N TRP A 19 5.95 5.93 -19.15
CA TRP A 19 5.29 4.87 -19.93
C TRP A 19 4.17 4.13 -19.16
N ILE A 20 4.29 3.99 -17.83
CA ILE A 20 3.30 3.24 -17.03
C ILE A 20 2.04 4.09 -16.77
N ASP A 21 2.19 5.41 -16.63
CA ASP A 21 1.05 6.32 -16.51
C ASP A 21 0.34 6.53 -17.87
N GLU A 22 1.04 6.36 -19.01
CA GLU A 22 0.45 6.37 -20.36
C GLU A 22 -0.42 5.13 -20.70
N ILE A 23 -0.26 4.01 -20.00
CA ILE A 23 -1.17 2.85 -20.14
C ILE A 23 -2.59 3.21 -19.65
N GLY A 24 -2.73 4.32 -18.91
CA GLY A 24 -4.00 4.99 -18.66
C GLY A 24 -4.48 5.79 -19.87
N PHE A 25 -4.87 5.09 -20.94
CA PHE A 25 -5.44 5.62 -22.18
C PHE A 25 -6.26 6.90 -21.99
N LYS A 26 -5.82 7.99 -22.66
CA LYS A 26 -6.49 9.29 -22.74
C LYS A 26 -7.98 9.10 -23.06
N ASP A 27 -8.84 9.81 -22.33
CA ASP A 27 -10.28 9.88 -22.55
C ASP A 27 -10.59 10.30 -23.99
N ASN A 28 -10.80 9.32 -24.87
CA ASN A 28 -11.21 9.51 -26.25
C ASN A 28 -12.57 8.84 -26.52
N ALA A 29 -13.54 9.06 -25.62
CA ALA A 29 -14.93 8.63 -25.81
C ALA A 29 -15.56 9.18 -27.11
N LYS A 30 -15.06 10.31 -27.65
CA LYS A 30 -15.50 10.87 -28.93
C LYS A 30 -14.89 10.23 -30.18
N VAL A 31 -13.84 9.42 -30.05
CA VAL A 31 -13.09 8.85 -31.19
C VAL A 31 -13.53 7.42 -31.51
N ALA A 32 -14.11 6.68 -30.55
CA ALA A 32 -14.33 5.25 -30.66
C ALA A 32 -15.32 4.78 -31.76
N PHE A 33 -16.09 5.68 -32.38
CA PHE A 33 -17.00 5.36 -33.48
C PHE A 33 -16.77 6.15 -34.77
N ARG A 34 -15.83 7.12 -34.77
CA ARG A 34 -15.46 7.82 -36.00
C ARG A 34 -14.19 7.17 -36.55
N ASN A 35 -14.39 6.41 -37.63
CA ASN A 35 -13.38 5.83 -38.52
C ASN A 35 -12.97 4.39 -38.17
N LEU A 36 -13.88 3.42 -38.38
CA LEU A 36 -13.42 2.13 -38.90
C LEU A 36 -13.04 2.39 -40.37
N ASP A 37 -11.81 2.85 -40.60
CA ASP A 37 -11.22 2.84 -41.93
C ASP A 37 -10.77 1.39 -42.22
N PRO A 38 -11.35 0.69 -43.21
CA PRO A 38 -10.97 -0.68 -43.56
C PRO A 38 -9.47 -0.83 -43.89
N HIS A 39 -8.80 0.27 -44.25
CA HIS A 39 -7.38 0.29 -44.60
C HIS A 39 -6.44 0.50 -43.39
N HIS A 40 -6.96 0.86 -42.21
CA HIS A 40 -6.19 1.08 -40.98
C HIS A 40 -6.82 0.36 -39.78
N ALA A 41 -7.15 -0.93 -39.97
CA ALA A 41 -7.76 -1.77 -38.94
C ALA A 41 -6.90 -1.87 -37.66
N GLU A 42 -5.58 -1.73 -37.79
CA GLU A 42 -4.63 -1.78 -36.66
C GLU A 42 -4.63 -0.50 -35.81
N GLU A 43 -5.06 0.64 -36.37
CA GLU A 43 -5.15 1.93 -35.67
C GLU A 43 -6.56 2.19 -35.10
N SER A 44 -7.53 1.35 -35.48
CA SER A 44 -8.92 1.47 -35.04
C SER A 44 -9.08 1.01 -33.60
N HIS A 45 -9.33 1.95 -32.68
CA HIS A 45 -9.63 1.61 -31.29
C HIS A 45 -10.97 0.87 -31.18
N LEU A 46 -10.93 -0.40 -30.79
CA LEU A 46 -12.13 -1.19 -30.52
C LEU A 46 -12.98 -0.52 -29.41
N PRO A 47 -14.25 -0.16 -29.69
CA PRO A 47 -15.11 0.47 -28.70
C PRO A 47 -15.44 -0.55 -27.60
N PHE A 48 -14.89 -0.30 -26.43
CA PHE A 48 -15.06 -1.13 -25.26
C PHE A 48 -16.17 -0.55 -24.38
N PRO A 49 -17.03 -1.36 -23.72
CA PRO A 49 -18.12 -0.81 -22.89
C PRO A 49 -17.66 0.20 -21.82
N SER A 50 -16.47 -0.01 -21.26
CA SER A 50 -15.85 0.90 -20.29
C SER A 50 -15.40 2.25 -20.87
N SER A 51 -15.14 2.35 -22.18
CA SER A 51 -14.76 3.60 -22.87
C SER A 51 -15.97 4.32 -23.45
N LEU A 52 -17.06 3.61 -23.72
CA LEU A 52 -18.34 4.19 -24.13
C LEU A 52 -19.02 4.85 -22.93
N GLY A 53 -19.05 4.14 -21.80
CA GLY A 53 -19.73 4.59 -20.60
C GLY A 53 -21.19 4.14 -20.58
N ARG A 54 -21.82 4.21 -19.40
CA ARG A 54 -23.10 3.58 -19.15
C ARG A 54 -24.24 4.03 -20.06
N LYS A 55 -24.44 5.34 -20.22
CA LYS A 55 -25.55 5.90 -21.03
C LYS A 55 -25.52 5.41 -22.48
N THR A 56 -24.35 5.46 -23.11
CA THR A 56 -24.17 4.99 -24.50
C THR A 56 -24.30 3.47 -24.61
N CYS A 57 -23.97 2.69 -23.57
CA CYS A 57 -24.21 1.25 -23.58
C CYS A 57 -25.72 0.94 -23.52
N GLU A 58 -26.48 1.70 -22.72
CA GLU A 58 -27.94 1.61 -22.65
C GLU A 58 -28.57 1.98 -24.00
N ASP A 59 -28.13 3.08 -24.62
CA ASP A 59 -28.61 3.53 -25.94
C ASP A 59 -28.35 2.51 -27.05
N LEU A 60 -27.25 1.75 -26.95
CA LEU A 60 -26.85 0.72 -27.92
C LEU A 60 -27.41 -0.68 -27.59
N GLY A 61 -28.16 -0.85 -26.49
CA GLY A 61 -28.66 -2.15 -26.04
C GLY A 61 -27.56 -3.11 -25.58
N MET A 62 -26.39 -2.59 -25.21
CA MET A 62 -25.19 -3.33 -24.82
C MET A 62 -25.07 -3.52 -23.30
N ASP A 63 -26.19 -3.41 -22.57
CA ASP A 63 -26.24 -3.48 -21.11
C ASP A 63 -25.75 -4.80 -20.55
N TRP A 64 -26.07 -5.91 -21.22
CA TRP A 64 -25.60 -7.24 -20.81
C TRP A 64 -24.07 -7.32 -20.87
N LEU A 65 -23.45 -6.71 -21.89
CA LEU A 65 -22.01 -6.70 -22.06
C LEU A 65 -21.33 -5.75 -21.06
N ALA A 66 -21.98 -4.64 -20.72
CA ALA A 66 -21.53 -3.75 -19.67
C ALA A 66 -21.51 -4.45 -18.29
N LYS A 67 -22.54 -5.26 -17.99
CA LYS A 67 -22.60 -6.09 -16.77
C LYS A 67 -21.49 -7.15 -16.73
N GLU A 68 -21.31 -7.89 -17.82
CA GLU A 68 -20.26 -8.91 -17.90
C GLU A 68 -18.86 -8.29 -17.74
N LYS A 69 -18.65 -7.15 -18.41
CA LYS A 69 -17.40 -6.40 -18.28
C LYS A 69 -17.17 -5.92 -16.85
N LEU A 70 -18.21 -5.52 -16.13
CA LEU A 70 -18.10 -5.09 -14.75
C LEU A 70 -17.58 -6.23 -13.87
N GLU A 71 -18.11 -7.45 -14.02
CA GLU A 71 -17.62 -8.63 -13.29
C GLU A 71 -16.17 -8.96 -13.64
N LEU A 72 -15.80 -8.88 -14.93
CA LEU A 72 -14.41 -9.06 -15.34
C LEU A 72 -13.46 -8.05 -14.67
N ARG A 73 -13.88 -6.77 -14.55
CA ARG A 73 -13.09 -5.75 -13.85
C ARG A 73 -12.97 -6.03 -12.36
N LYS A 74 -13.98 -6.62 -11.72
CA LYS A 74 -13.90 -7.05 -10.31
C LYS A 74 -12.86 -8.16 -10.13
N GLY A 75 -12.86 -9.14 -11.02
CA GLY A 75 -11.82 -10.19 -11.07
C GLY A 75 -10.42 -9.61 -11.21
N GLN A 76 -10.20 -8.78 -12.24
CA GLN A 76 -8.90 -8.13 -12.47
C GLN A 76 -8.44 -7.27 -11.29
N ALA A 77 -9.37 -6.55 -10.64
CA ALA A 77 -9.06 -5.77 -9.45
C ALA A 77 -8.63 -6.66 -8.28
N ASN A 78 -9.29 -7.80 -8.06
CA ASN A 78 -8.90 -8.78 -7.04
C ASN A 78 -7.51 -9.34 -7.28
N ASP A 79 -7.20 -9.73 -8.52
CA ASP A 79 -5.87 -10.25 -8.89
C ASP A 79 -4.78 -9.18 -8.65
N CYS A 80 -5.04 -7.94 -9.05
CA CYS A 80 -4.11 -6.84 -8.81
C CYS A 80 -3.88 -6.61 -7.31
N LEU A 81 -4.93 -6.65 -6.50
CA LEU A 81 -4.81 -6.51 -5.04
C LEU A 81 -4.03 -7.68 -4.42
N HIS A 82 -4.26 -8.91 -4.89
CA HIS A 82 -3.50 -10.08 -4.46
C HIS A 82 -2.00 -9.91 -4.77
N HIS A 83 -1.66 -9.53 -6.00
CA HIS A 83 -0.27 -9.28 -6.39
C HIS A 83 0.37 -8.12 -5.63
N LEU A 84 -0.38 -7.05 -5.34
CA LEU A 84 0.09 -5.96 -4.48
C LEU A 84 0.50 -6.48 -3.10
N ARG A 85 -0.37 -7.27 -2.46
CA ARG A 85 -0.09 -7.86 -1.14
C ARG A 85 1.16 -8.72 -1.19
N MET A 86 1.27 -9.62 -2.16
CA MET A 86 2.46 -10.46 -2.31
C MET A 86 3.74 -9.63 -2.49
N ALA A 87 3.70 -8.58 -3.32
CA ALA A 87 4.85 -7.72 -3.57
C ALA A 87 5.26 -6.94 -2.30
N LEU A 88 4.30 -6.38 -1.58
CA LEU A 88 4.53 -5.69 -0.31
C LEU A 88 5.05 -6.63 0.78
N THR A 89 4.52 -7.86 0.87
CA THR A 89 5.03 -8.91 1.75
C THR A 89 6.49 -9.23 1.42
N LYS A 90 6.81 -9.50 0.15
CA LYS A 90 8.18 -9.74 -0.30
C LYS A 90 9.11 -8.57 0.03
N LYS A 91 8.64 -7.33 -0.16
CA LYS A 91 9.36 -6.11 0.22
C LYS A 91 9.70 -6.15 1.71
N SER A 92 8.69 -6.31 2.57
CA SER A 92 8.87 -6.31 4.03
C SER A 92 9.86 -7.39 4.50
N VAL A 93 9.74 -8.63 4.01
CA VAL A 93 10.65 -9.72 4.35
C VAL A 93 12.08 -9.40 3.90
N LEU A 94 12.25 -8.84 2.71
CA LEU A 94 13.57 -8.45 2.21
C LEU A 94 14.22 -7.32 3.02
N PHE A 95 13.44 -6.37 3.53
CA PHE A 95 13.95 -5.32 4.43
C PHE A 95 14.44 -5.90 5.77
N HIS A 96 13.77 -6.91 6.32
CA HIS A 96 14.15 -7.53 7.59
C HIS A 96 15.24 -8.60 7.49
N THR A 97 15.35 -9.28 6.35
CA THR A 97 16.34 -10.36 6.14
C THR A 97 17.70 -9.86 5.68
N LYS A 98 17.82 -8.60 5.26
CA LYS A 98 19.11 -8.01 4.89
C LYS A 98 19.95 -7.73 6.14
N PRO A 99 21.08 -8.42 6.36
CA PRO A 99 22.02 -8.03 7.40
C PRO A 99 22.63 -6.67 7.02
N GLN A 100 22.64 -5.75 7.96
CA GLN A 100 23.02 -4.34 7.80
C GLN A 100 24.53 -4.12 7.49
N HIS A 101 25.26 -5.18 7.12
CA HIS A 101 26.69 -5.16 6.77
C HIS A 101 27.01 -6.17 5.66
N ALA A 102 26.50 -5.94 4.44
CA ALA A 102 27.02 -6.63 3.26
C ALA A 102 28.33 -5.95 2.82
N SER A 103 29.48 -6.56 3.12
CA SER A 103 30.81 -5.96 2.95
C SER A 103 31.30 -5.86 1.49
N SER A 104 30.42 -6.00 0.49
CA SER A 104 30.81 -5.89 -0.92
C SER A 104 29.77 -5.12 -1.76
N GLN A 105 30.30 -4.34 -2.71
CA GLN A 105 29.54 -3.52 -3.64
C GLN A 105 28.53 -4.37 -4.45
N THR A 106 28.93 -5.58 -4.85
CA THR A 106 28.12 -6.51 -5.65
C THR A 106 26.88 -7.02 -4.90
N HIS A 107 27.02 -7.38 -3.62
CA HIS A 107 25.88 -7.81 -2.80
C HIS A 107 24.88 -6.67 -2.58
N THR A 108 25.38 -5.43 -2.48
CA THR A 108 24.57 -4.23 -2.34
C THR A 108 23.77 -3.96 -3.62
N THR A 109 24.40 -3.99 -4.80
CA THR A 109 23.71 -3.76 -6.09
C THR A 109 22.64 -4.81 -6.39
N TRP A 110 22.92 -6.10 -6.16
CA TRP A 110 21.93 -7.16 -6.39
C TRP A 110 20.73 -7.07 -5.44
N ALA A 111 21.00 -6.73 -4.19
CA ALA A 111 19.99 -6.48 -3.17
C ALA A 111 19.07 -5.30 -3.54
N TRP A 112 19.62 -4.23 -4.13
CA TRP A 112 18.84 -3.11 -4.67
C TRP A 112 18.06 -3.50 -5.92
N GLY A 113 18.64 -4.28 -6.84
CA GLY A 113 17.93 -4.80 -8.01
C GLY A 113 16.67 -5.59 -7.66
N LYS A 114 16.71 -6.40 -6.59
CA LYS A 114 15.52 -7.10 -6.07
C LYS A 114 14.46 -6.14 -5.52
N ILE A 115 14.86 -5.09 -4.80
CA ILE A 115 13.91 -4.08 -4.30
C ILE A 115 13.25 -3.37 -5.49
N ASN A 116 14.04 -2.91 -6.46
CA ASN A 116 13.55 -2.18 -7.62
C ASN A 116 12.57 -3.03 -8.44
N ALA A 117 12.86 -4.33 -8.62
CA ALA A 117 11.95 -5.25 -9.30
C ALA A 117 10.59 -5.38 -8.55
N ILE A 118 10.62 -5.47 -7.23
CA ILE A 118 9.41 -5.51 -6.40
C ILE A 118 8.64 -4.19 -6.50
N GLU A 119 9.33 -3.05 -6.47
CA GLU A 119 8.71 -1.73 -6.61
C GLU A 119 8.07 -1.54 -7.97
N LEU A 120 8.70 -2.03 -9.04
CA LEU A 120 8.12 -2.02 -10.39
C LEU A 120 6.85 -2.87 -10.46
N MET A 121 6.83 -4.05 -9.83
CA MET A 121 5.62 -4.86 -9.72
C MET A 121 4.50 -4.13 -8.98
N VAL A 122 4.81 -3.47 -7.86
CA VAL A 122 3.85 -2.66 -7.10
C VAL A 122 3.27 -1.55 -7.98
N LYS A 123 4.12 -0.79 -8.68
CA LYS A 123 3.70 0.28 -9.61
C LYS A 123 2.77 -0.27 -10.70
N LYS A 124 3.15 -1.36 -11.36
CA LYS A 124 2.37 -2.02 -12.43
C LYS A 124 0.98 -2.41 -11.95
N HIS A 125 0.88 -3.19 -10.87
CA HIS A 125 -0.42 -3.68 -10.41
C HIS A 125 -1.28 -2.55 -9.81
N ALA A 126 -0.66 -1.50 -9.25
CA ALA A 126 -1.39 -0.32 -8.80
C ALA A 126 -2.01 0.45 -9.98
N ALA A 127 -1.29 0.59 -11.09
CA ALA A 127 -1.80 1.23 -12.31
C ALA A 127 -2.99 0.46 -12.90
N VAL A 128 -2.86 -0.87 -13.01
CA VAL A 128 -3.95 -1.73 -13.52
C VAL A 128 -5.17 -1.68 -12.60
N TYR A 129 -4.97 -1.70 -11.27
CA TYR A 129 -6.06 -1.56 -10.31
C TYR A 129 -6.80 -0.22 -10.47
N ARG A 130 -6.06 0.90 -10.57
CA ARG A 130 -6.65 2.23 -10.81
C ARG A 130 -7.44 2.27 -12.12
N ALA A 131 -6.93 1.65 -13.18
CA ALA A 131 -7.65 1.53 -14.46
C ALA A 131 -8.94 0.70 -14.32
N CYS A 132 -8.91 -0.41 -13.57
CA CYS A 132 -10.10 -1.20 -13.30
C CYS A 132 -11.14 -0.41 -12.51
N ARG A 133 -10.73 0.32 -11.47
CA ARG A 133 -11.64 1.16 -10.68
C ARG A 133 -12.27 2.27 -11.52
N ARG A 134 -11.50 2.95 -12.38
CA ARG A 134 -12.06 3.93 -13.34
C ARG A 134 -13.09 3.29 -14.26
N ALA A 135 -12.79 2.12 -14.80
CA ALA A 135 -13.73 1.39 -15.66
C ALA A 135 -15.02 0.99 -14.91
N MET A 136 -14.94 0.59 -13.64
CA MET A 136 -16.12 0.31 -12.81
C MET A 136 -17.00 1.56 -12.64
N ILE A 137 -16.40 2.72 -12.39
CA ILE A 137 -17.12 4.00 -12.29
C ILE A 137 -17.82 4.32 -13.61
N SER A 138 -17.12 4.21 -14.75
CA SER A 138 -17.70 4.49 -16.08
C SER A 138 -18.85 3.55 -16.46
N LEU A 139 -18.80 2.30 -16.00
CA LEU A 139 -19.87 1.30 -16.19
C LEU A 139 -21.03 1.48 -15.21
N GLY A 140 -20.95 2.43 -14.27
CA GLY A 140 -21.99 2.68 -13.28
C GLY A 140 -22.13 1.55 -12.27
N ALA A 141 -21.00 1.06 -11.75
CA ALA A 141 -20.96 0.11 -10.64
C ALA A 141 -21.73 0.65 -9.42
N ASP A 142 -22.29 -0.28 -8.64
CA ASP A 142 -23.00 0.03 -7.41
C ASP A 142 -22.07 0.65 -6.34
N GLU A 143 -22.63 1.47 -5.45
CA GLU A 143 -21.87 2.15 -4.40
C GLU A 143 -21.19 1.14 -3.47
N ASP A 144 -21.83 0.01 -3.13
CA ASP A 144 -21.22 -1.02 -2.30
C ASP A 144 -19.97 -1.62 -2.96
N THR A 145 -19.99 -1.73 -4.30
CA THR A 145 -18.82 -2.17 -5.07
C THR A 145 -17.70 -1.13 -5.01
N LEU A 146 -18.01 0.17 -5.10
CA LEU A 146 -17.01 1.23 -5.05
C LEU A 146 -16.43 1.46 -3.64
N VAL A 147 -17.23 1.19 -2.60
CA VAL A 147 -16.77 1.14 -1.20
C VAL A 147 -15.81 -0.02 -1.00
N ARG A 148 -16.12 -1.20 -1.56
CA ARG A 148 -15.22 -2.37 -1.52
C ARG A 148 -13.91 -2.09 -2.26
N TYR A 149 -13.96 -1.52 -3.46
CA TYR A 149 -12.78 -1.19 -4.27
C TYR A 149 -12.36 0.28 -4.07
N ARG A 150 -11.72 0.57 -2.94
CA ARG A 150 -11.31 1.92 -2.54
C ARG A 150 -10.24 2.53 -3.45
N ALA A 151 -10.20 3.85 -3.53
CA ALA A 151 -9.17 4.57 -4.29
C ALA A 151 -7.76 4.31 -3.73
N LEU A 152 -6.81 4.04 -4.63
CA LEU A 152 -5.41 3.78 -4.31
C LEU A 152 -4.56 4.99 -4.70
N GLU A 153 -4.25 5.87 -3.74
CA GLU A 153 -3.42 7.05 -3.96
C GLU A 153 -1.93 6.70 -4.08
N LYS A 154 -1.12 7.64 -4.58
CA LYS A 154 0.34 7.44 -4.80
C LYS A 154 1.07 7.29 -3.46
N ASP A 155 0.67 8.05 -2.45
CA ASP A 155 1.33 8.04 -1.14
C ASP A 155 1.01 6.80 -0.30
N HIS A 156 -0.10 6.12 -0.60
CA HIS A 156 -0.49 4.87 0.05
C HIS A 156 0.46 3.68 -0.22
N LEU A 157 1.37 3.81 -1.21
CA LEU A 157 2.29 2.74 -1.62
C LEU A 157 3.68 2.86 -0.98
N LYS A 158 3.98 3.99 -0.33
CA LYS A 158 5.30 4.24 0.31
C LYS A 158 5.37 3.59 1.68
N ASP A 159 4.32 3.78 2.46
CA ASP A 159 4.19 3.22 3.78
C ASP A 159 3.11 2.15 3.71
N SER A 160 3.43 0.92 4.06
CA SER A 160 2.58 -0.30 4.00
C SER A 160 1.27 -0.24 4.82
N ILE A 161 0.73 0.96 5.06
CA ILE A 161 -0.26 1.37 6.07
C ILE A 161 -1.71 1.23 5.58
N LEU A 162 -1.98 0.69 4.39
CA LEU A 162 -3.37 0.44 4.01
C LEU A 162 -3.95 -0.78 4.74
N ALA A 163 -4.47 -0.54 5.96
CA ALA A 163 -5.19 -1.54 6.74
C ALA A 163 -6.29 -2.22 5.89
N TRP A 164 -7.02 -1.45 5.08
CA TRP A 164 -8.07 -1.97 4.20
C TRP A 164 -7.54 -2.88 3.08
N LEU A 165 -6.32 -2.65 2.58
CA LEU A 165 -5.70 -3.51 1.58
C LEU A 165 -5.51 -4.91 2.14
N TRP A 166 -5.14 -5.02 3.43
CA TRP A 166 -4.90 -6.28 4.12
C TRP A 166 -6.17 -6.94 4.64
N THR A 167 -7.19 -6.17 5.04
CA THR A 167 -8.46 -6.69 5.57
C THR A 167 -9.51 -6.96 4.50
N MET A 168 -9.28 -6.56 3.24
CA MET A 168 -10.20 -6.89 2.15
C MET A 168 -10.24 -8.41 1.97
N ASP A 169 -11.38 -8.99 2.29
CA ASP A 169 -11.62 -10.41 2.11
C ASP A 169 -11.69 -10.75 0.62
N VAL A 170 -10.58 -11.31 0.12
CA VAL A 170 -10.45 -11.94 -1.20
C VAL A 170 -10.51 -13.47 -1.00
N GLN A 171 -11.07 -13.97 0.11
CA GLN A 171 -11.35 -15.39 0.31
C GLN A 171 -12.59 -15.78 -0.51
N ARG A 172 -12.37 -15.98 -1.81
CA ARG A 172 -13.08 -17.04 -2.54
C ARG A 172 -12.16 -18.01 -3.24
N ASP A 173 -10.88 -17.70 -3.37
CA ASP A 173 -9.86 -18.68 -3.73
C ASP A 173 -9.09 -19.04 -2.47
N ALA A 174 -9.71 -19.83 -1.59
CA ALA A 174 -9.12 -20.40 -0.39
C ALA A 174 -8.07 -21.50 -0.71
N GLU A 175 -7.23 -21.26 -1.72
CA GLU A 175 -5.93 -21.88 -1.91
C GLU A 175 -4.82 -20.81 -1.77
N LEU A 176 -5.11 -19.76 -0.99
CA LEU A 176 -4.17 -18.70 -0.66
C LEU A 176 -2.99 -19.27 0.15
N ASN A 177 -2.00 -19.76 -0.57
CA ASN A 177 -0.58 -19.77 -0.29
C ASN A 177 -0.26 -19.86 1.22
N ASP A 178 0.02 -21.07 1.70
CA ASP A 178 0.54 -21.37 3.06
C ASP A 178 1.49 -20.28 3.61
N TRP A 179 2.36 -19.77 2.74
CA TRP A 179 3.29 -18.69 3.04
C TRP A 179 2.66 -17.35 3.45
N MET A 180 1.55 -16.93 2.84
CA MET A 180 0.84 -15.69 3.22
C MET A 180 0.19 -15.83 4.60
N SER A 181 -0.36 -17.00 4.91
CA SER A 181 -0.93 -17.31 6.22
C SER A 181 0.14 -17.22 7.32
N GLU A 182 1.33 -17.77 7.09
CA GLU A 182 2.47 -17.63 8.01
C GLU A 182 2.94 -16.18 8.15
N PHE A 183 2.96 -15.40 7.05
CA PHE A 183 3.28 -13.98 7.13
C PHE A 183 2.28 -13.21 8.00
N TYR A 184 0.98 -13.42 7.81
CA TYR A 184 -0.07 -12.79 8.63
C TYR A 184 0.04 -13.22 10.10
N ARG A 185 0.29 -14.51 10.36
CA ARG A 185 0.50 -15.04 11.71
C ARG A 185 1.70 -14.37 12.40
N GLY A 186 2.83 -14.24 11.69
CA GLY A 186 4.01 -13.54 12.21
C GLY A 186 3.77 -12.05 12.47
N HIS A 187 3.05 -11.38 11.58
CA HIS A 187 2.69 -9.96 11.78
C HIS A 187 1.71 -9.77 12.95
N TRP A 188 0.73 -10.66 13.09
CA TRP A 188 -0.22 -10.66 14.20
C TRP A 188 0.48 -10.91 15.54
N LEU A 189 1.37 -11.91 15.62
CA LEU A 189 2.15 -12.18 16.84
C LEU A 189 2.97 -10.97 17.27
N ARG A 190 3.60 -10.26 16.33
CA ARG A 190 4.33 -9.02 16.61
C ARG A 190 3.42 -7.90 17.10
N ALA A 191 2.29 -7.67 16.44
CA ALA A 191 1.33 -6.66 16.84
C ALA A 191 0.75 -6.95 18.24
N LYS A 192 0.49 -8.23 18.54
CA LYS A 192 0.07 -8.68 19.87
C LYS A 192 1.17 -8.44 20.91
N ALA A 193 2.40 -8.88 20.67
CA ALA A 193 3.51 -8.67 21.60
C ALA A 193 3.80 -7.17 21.84
N LEU A 194 3.62 -6.34 20.81
CA LEU A 194 3.70 -4.89 20.94
C LEU A 194 2.59 -4.40 21.88
N LYS A 195 1.32 -4.72 21.59
CA LYS A 195 0.17 -4.36 22.42
C LYS A 195 0.37 -4.78 23.88
N ASP A 196 0.75 -6.03 24.12
CA ASP A 196 0.95 -6.59 25.46
C ASP A 196 2.02 -5.77 26.22
N ARG A 197 3.13 -5.40 25.54
CA ARG A 197 4.15 -4.51 26.13
C ARG A 197 3.62 -3.11 26.45
N TRP A 198 2.84 -2.51 25.55
CA TRP A 198 2.24 -1.19 25.83
C TRP A 198 1.29 -1.27 27.03
N GLU A 199 0.55 -2.36 27.19
CA GLU A 199 -0.31 -2.58 28.35
C GLU A 199 0.51 -2.69 29.64
N GLU A 200 1.60 -3.48 29.63
CA GLU A 200 2.55 -3.56 30.75
C GLU A 200 3.15 -2.18 31.10
N GLU A 201 3.57 -1.41 30.09
CA GLU A 201 4.21 -0.11 30.31
C GLU A 201 3.25 0.92 30.87
N VAL A 202 1.98 0.89 30.48
CA VAL A 202 0.93 1.73 31.10
C VAL A 202 0.74 1.37 32.58
N GLU A 203 0.78 0.09 32.93
CA GLU A 203 0.70 -0.35 34.33
C GLU A 203 1.93 0.09 35.14
N LEU A 204 3.14 -0.06 34.57
CA LEU A 204 4.40 0.38 35.19
C LEU A 204 4.40 1.89 35.42
N LEU A 205 4.06 2.70 34.42
CA LEU A 205 4.00 4.16 34.55
C LEU A 205 3.00 4.61 35.62
N ARG A 206 1.86 3.92 35.73
CA ARG A 206 0.88 4.19 36.80
C ARG A 206 1.44 3.84 38.18
N ALA A 207 2.19 2.74 38.29
CA ALA A 207 2.86 2.38 39.53
C ALA A 207 3.94 3.41 39.88
N GLU A 208 4.83 3.75 38.95
CA GLU A 208 5.88 4.76 39.13
C GLU A 208 5.33 6.13 39.54
N GLY A 209 4.21 6.56 38.95
CA GLY A 209 3.51 7.78 39.38
C GLY A 209 3.10 7.75 40.85
N LYS A 210 2.53 6.63 41.31
CA LYS A 210 2.18 6.44 42.73
C LYS A 210 3.42 6.40 43.64
N TRP A 211 4.47 5.72 43.21
CA TRP A 211 5.74 5.65 43.95
C TRP A 211 6.37 7.03 44.10
N THR A 212 6.32 7.85 43.05
CA THR A 212 6.82 9.23 43.06
C THR A 212 6.08 10.09 44.09
N ILE A 213 4.74 10.03 44.11
CA ILE A 213 3.92 10.73 45.11
C ILE A 213 4.29 10.27 46.53
N ASN A 214 4.33 8.96 46.75
CA ASN A 214 4.66 8.39 48.06
C ASN A 214 6.07 8.79 48.53
N LEU A 215 7.03 8.88 47.62
CA LEU A 215 8.40 9.31 47.91
C LEU A 215 8.42 10.77 48.38
N PHE A 216 7.69 11.66 47.69
CA PHE A 216 7.58 13.06 48.10
C PHE A 216 6.86 13.19 49.46
N ASP A 217 5.77 12.45 49.68
CA ASP A 217 5.07 12.44 50.98
C ASP A 217 5.94 11.91 52.12
N TYR A 218 6.76 10.90 51.84
CA TYR A 218 7.74 10.38 52.79
C TYR A 218 8.81 11.43 53.10
N LYS A 219 9.42 12.04 52.06
CA LYS A 219 10.42 13.11 52.20
C LYS A 219 9.89 14.29 53.01
N ALA A 220 8.70 14.77 52.70
CA ALA A 220 8.04 15.89 53.40
C ALA A 220 7.82 15.58 54.88
N ARG A 221 7.41 14.34 55.22
CA ARG A 221 7.26 13.91 56.62
C ARG A 221 8.58 13.91 57.38
N TRP A 222 9.67 13.44 56.76
CA TRP A 222 11.00 13.48 57.38
C TRP A 222 11.53 14.89 57.56
N ASP A 223 11.32 15.76 56.57
CA ASP A 223 11.72 17.16 56.68
C ASP A 223 10.96 17.86 57.82
N MET A 224 9.65 17.62 57.99
CA MET A 224 8.89 18.13 59.15
C MET A 224 9.44 17.62 60.50
N LEU A 225 9.74 16.32 60.60
CA LEU A 225 10.30 15.73 61.83
C LEU A 225 11.71 16.29 62.15
N ALA A 226 12.53 16.52 61.13
CA ALA A 226 13.83 17.16 61.28
C ALA A 226 13.67 18.59 61.84
N MET A 227 12.71 19.37 61.34
CA MET A 227 12.42 20.72 61.84
C MET A 227 11.90 20.72 63.29
N LEU A 228 11.10 19.73 63.68
CA LEU A 228 10.56 19.62 65.05
C LEU A 228 11.59 19.10 66.08
N SER A 229 12.61 18.36 65.64
CA SER A 229 13.64 17.79 66.53
C SER A 229 14.78 18.74 66.89
N GLY A 230 14.75 20.00 66.44
CA GLY A 230 15.70 21.05 66.84
C GLY A 230 17.11 20.96 66.22
N ASN A 231 17.35 20.03 65.30
CA ASN A 231 18.59 19.96 64.52
C ASN A 231 18.44 20.77 63.22
N GLY A 232 18.40 22.10 63.34
CA GLY A 232 18.55 22.99 62.19
C GLY A 232 19.96 22.89 61.60
N PRO A 233 20.14 23.13 60.29
CA PRO A 233 21.46 23.07 59.66
C PRO A 233 22.39 24.09 60.31
N ILE A 234 23.54 23.61 60.78
CA ILE A 234 24.69 24.47 61.07
C ILE A 234 25.08 25.09 59.72
N SER A 235 25.07 26.42 59.68
CA SER A 235 25.44 27.25 58.52
C SER A 235 26.83 26.93 57.98
#